data_AF-A0A9E6RF27-F1
#
_entry.id   AF-A0A9E6RF27-F1
#
_cell.length_a   1.000
_cell.length_b   1.000
_cell.length_c   1.000
_cell.angle_alpha   90.00
_cell.angle_beta   90.00
_cell.angle_gamma   90.00
#
_symmetry.space_group_name_H-M   'P 1'
#
loop_
_entity.id
_entity.type
_entity.pdbx_description
1 polymer ?
#
loop_
_entity_poly.entity_id
_entity_poly.type
_entity_poly.pdbx_seq_one_letter_code
_entity_poly.pdbx_strand_id
1 'polypeptide(L)' 'MDRISPPESIIFVNRKDRTLVANACYVVATEDGEASYKRFRPNPDRWEPVSTFEHPTLYADQGLSPKIVGRVKLTTLLM' A
#
# COMPACT_ATOMS: atom_id res chain seq x y z
N MET A 1 -8.09 1.47 -2.96
CA MET A 1 -8.22 0.69 -1.72
C MET A 1 -9.65 0.72 -1.20
N ASP A 2 -10.59 1.26 -1.99
CA ASP A 2 -11.98 1.51 -1.60
C ASP A 2 -12.73 0.24 -1.15
N ARG A 3 -12.37 -0.93 -1.71
CA ARG A 3 -12.94 -2.23 -1.29
C ARG A 3 -12.65 -2.61 0.15
N ILE A 4 -11.58 -2.09 0.77
CA ILE A 4 -11.18 -2.44 2.14
C ILE A 4 -11.01 -1.24 3.06
N SER A 5 -10.91 -0.05 2.49
CA SER A 5 -10.79 1.24 3.17
C SER A 5 -11.36 2.28 2.22
N PRO A 6 -12.70 2.42 2.17
CA PRO A 6 -13.38 3.44 1.38
C PRO A 6 -12.86 4.85 1.69
N PRO A 7 -13.13 5.84 0.81
CA PRO A 7 -12.86 7.25 1.11
C PRO A 7 -13.31 7.63 2.54
N GLU A 8 -12.60 8.56 3.16
CA GLU A 8 -12.76 8.94 4.57
C GLU A 8 -12.38 7.89 5.63
N SER A 9 -11.96 6.68 5.24
CA SER A 9 -11.40 5.73 6.21
C SER A 9 -10.09 6.25 6.82
N ILE A 10 -9.89 6.00 8.11
CA ILE A 10 -8.63 6.29 8.82
C ILE A 10 -7.79 5.01 8.88
N ILE A 11 -6.57 5.05 8.34
CA ILE A 11 -5.62 3.92 8.43
C ILE A 11 -4.56 4.16 9.50
N PHE A 12 -4.22 3.10 10.24
CA PHE A 12 -3.14 3.13 11.23
C PHE A 12 -1.92 2.40 10.68
N VAL A 13 -0.82 3.14 10.55
CA VAL A 13 0.42 2.67 9.92
C VAL A 13 1.50 2.48 10.97
N ASN A 14 2.03 1.27 11.11
CA ASN A 14 3.20 1.02 11.93
C ASN A 14 4.48 1.35 11.14
N ARG A 15 5.07 2.51 11.40
CA ARG A 15 6.29 3.00 10.71
C ARG A 15 7.56 2.18 10.99
N LYS A 16 7.59 1.41 12.08
CA LYS A 16 8.71 0.51 12.42
C LYS A 16 8.62 -0.82 11.66
N ASP A 17 7.44 -1.17 11.18
CA ASP A 17 7.17 -2.45 10.54
C ASP A 17 7.21 -2.28 9.01
N ARG A 18 8.36 -2.65 8.43
CA ARG A 18 8.63 -2.57 6.99
C ARG A 18 8.85 -3.96 6.36
N THR A 19 8.65 -5.02 7.13
CA THR A 19 8.81 -6.39 6.64
C THR A 19 7.72 -6.69 5.61
N LEU A 20 8.13 -7.20 4.46
CA LEU A 20 7.21 -7.60 3.39
C LEU A 20 6.52 -8.91 3.74
N VAL A 21 5.19 -8.89 3.76
CA VAL A 21 4.32 -10.02 4.02
C VAL A 21 3.28 -10.05 2.92
N ALA A 22 3.14 -11.21 2.27
CA ALA A 22 2.18 -11.38 1.19
C ALA A 22 0.77 -10.97 1.63
N ASN A 23 0.07 -10.22 0.78
CA ASN A 23 -1.29 -9.70 0.99
C ASN A 23 -1.44 -8.63 2.07
N ALA A 24 -0.39 -8.30 2.81
CA ALA A 24 -0.43 -7.17 3.73
C ALA A 24 -0.47 -5.84 2.97
N CYS A 25 -1.04 -4.82 3.61
CA CYS A 25 -1.19 -3.50 3.02
C CYS A 25 -0.18 -2.52 3.63
N TYR A 26 0.32 -1.60 2.82
CA TYR A 26 1.40 -0.70 3.15
C TYR A 26 1.11 0.70 2.64
N VAL A 27 1.61 1.70 3.35
CA VAL A 27 1.88 3.00 2.74
C VAL A 27 3.28 2.94 2.15
N VAL A 28 3.38 3.25 0.87
CA VAL A 28 4.63 3.30 0.12
C VAL A 28 4.79 4.67 -0.51
N ALA A 29 6.03 5.14 -0.66
CA ALA A 29 6.33 6.44 -1.26
C ALA A 29 7.27 6.31 -2.46
N THR A 30 7.06 7.16 -3.47
CA THR A 30 8.03 7.39 -4.56
C THR A 30 9.20 8.24 -4.05
N GLU A 31 10.26 8.36 -4.85
CA GLU A 31 11.40 9.23 -4.53
C GLU A 31 11.00 10.71 -4.47
N ASP A 32 10.02 11.12 -5.28
CA ASP A 32 9.46 12.48 -5.31
C ASP A 32 8.56 12.80 -4.10
N GLY A 33 8.35 11.83 -3.20
CA GLY A 33 7.58 12.01 -1.97
C GLY A 33 6.08 11.73 -2.11
N GLU A 34 5.60 11.31 -3.29
CA GLU A 34 4.21 10.89 -3.45
C GLU A 34 3.96 9.56 -2.73
N ALA A 35 2.97 9.54 -1.84
CA ALA A 35 2.63 8.36 -1.07
C ALA A 35 1.35 7.69 -1.60
N SER A 36 1.32 6.36 -1.59
CA SER A 36 0.15 5.57 -1.97
C SER A 36 -0.09 4.42 -0.99
N TYR A 37 -1.37 4.06 -0.82
CA TYR A 37 -1.81 2.93 -0.02
C TYR A 37 -2.11 1.73 -0.91
N LYS A 38 -1.37 0.63 -0.77
CA LYS A 38 -1.44 -0.54 -1.67
C LYS A 38 -1.20 -1.87 -0.93
N ARG A 39 -1.59 -2.97 -1.57
CA ARG A 39 -1.33 -4.33 -1.09
C ARG A 39 -0.08 -4.90 -1.74
N PHE A 40 0.79 -5.53 -0.96
CA PHE A 40 1.96 -6.24 -1.47
C PHE A 40 1.61 -7.64 -1.96
N ARG A 41 2.17 -8.04 -3.11
CA ARG A 41 2.17 -9.41 -3.62
C ARG A 41 3.60 -9.79 -4.00
N PRO A 42 4.11 -10.96 -3.56
CA PRO A 42 5.37 -11.49 -4.05
C PRO A 42 5.18 -12.16 -5.43
N ASN A 43 6.28 -12.35 -6.15
CA ASN A 43 6.37 -13.12 -7.39
C ASN A 43 5.42 -12.64 -8.54
N PRO A 44 5.77 -11.57 -9.27
CA PRO A 44 6.83 -10.62 -8.95
C PRO A 44 6.42 -9.69 -7.81
N ASP A 45 7.42 -9.16 -7.11
CA ASP A 45 7.22 -8.18 -6.04
C ASP A 45 6.54 -6.93 -6.59
N ARG A 46 5.30 -6.72 -6.15
CA ARG A 46 4.46 -5.62 -6.62
C ARG A 46 3.54 -5.08 -5.53
N TRP A 47 3.17 -3.82 -5.70
CA TRP A 47 2.15 -3.14 -4.91
C TRP A 47 0.96 -2.82 -5.79
N GLU A 48 -0.13 -3.54 -5.57
CA GLU A 48 -1.36 -3.44 -6.36
C GLU A 48 -2.49 -2.80 -5.52
N PRO A 49 -3.40 -2.03 -6.15
CA PRO A 49 -4.57 -1.54 -5.46
C PRO A 49 -5.56 -2.68 -5.19
N VAL A 50 -6.23 -2.64 -4.04
CA VAL A 50 -7.47 -3.41 -3.81
C VAL A 50 -8.62 -2.45 -4.05
N SER A 51 -9.02 -2.29 -5.31
CA SER A 51 -9.97 -1.24 -5.71
C SER A 51 -11.02 -1.71 -6.70
N THR A 52 -12.19 -1.05 -6.73
CA THR A 52 -13.14 -1.20 -7.86
C THR A 52 -12.74 -0.36 -9.08
N PHE A 53 -11.98 0.72 -8.86
CA PHE A 53 -11.42 1.57 -9.90
C PHE A 53 -10.03 1.11 -10.34
N GLU A 54 -9.67 1.42 -11.58
CA GLU A 54 -8.34 1.16 -12.10
C GLU A 54 -7.33 2.14 -11.50
N HIS A 55 -6.26 1.61 -10.90
CA HIS A 55 -5.11 2.40 -10.47
C HIS A 55 -3.80 1.68 -10.82
N PRO A 56 -2.69 2.41 -11.02
CA PRO A 56 -1.41 1.81 -11.38
C PRO A 56 -0.92 0.78 -10.36
N THR A 57 -0.28 -0.29 -10.83
CA THR A 57 0.48 -1.23 -10.00
C THR A 57 1.96 -0.84 -10.03
N LEU A 58 2.62 -0.87 -8.88
CA LEU A 58 4.06 -0.61 -8.79
C LEU A 58 4.80 -1.94 -8.77
N TYR A 59 5.78 -2.12 -9.65
CA TYR A 59 6.60 -3.33 -9.71
C TYR A 59 8.04 -3.01 -9.31
N ALA A 60 8.65 -3.88 -8.49
CA ALA A 60 10.02 -3.71 -8.01
C ALA A 60 11.08 -3.84 -9.12
N ASP A 61 10.77 -4.59 -10.18
CA ASP A 61 11.68 -4.93 -11.28
C ASP A 61 11.78 -3.83 -12.35
N GLN A 62 10.87 -2.84 -12.37
CA GLN A 62 10.88 -1.73 -13.32
C GLN A 62 11.79 -0.57 -12.88
N GLY A 63 12.82 -0.84 -12.07
CA GLY A 63 13.71 0.19 -11.48
C GLY A 63 13.04 1.05 -10.40
N LEU A 64 11.75 0.82 -10.12
CA LEU A 64 11.00 1.47 -9.06
C LEU A 64 11.15 0.65 -7.78
N SER A 65 11.87 1.18 -6.79
CA SER A 65 11.95 0.59 -5.44
C SER A 65 11.17 1.45 -4.45
N PRO A 66 9.83 1.34 -4.41
CA PRO A 66 9.02 2.24 -3.59
C PRO A 66 9.42 2.11 -2.12
N LYS A 67 9.65 3.26 -1.48
CA LYS A 67 10.05 3.32 -0.08
C LYS A 67 8.87 2.90 0.79
N ILE A 68 9.02 1.80 1.52
CA ILE A 68 8.00 1.35 2.48
C ILE A 68 7.98 2.31 3.67
N VAL A 69 6.91 3.11 3.78
CA VAL A 69 6.71 4.02 4.91
C VAL A 69 6.35 3.22 6.16
N GLY A 70 5.49 2.20 6.00
CA GLY A 70 5.14 1.25 7.04
C GLY A 70 3.96 0.36 6.66
N ARG A 71 3.76 -0.71 7.43
CA ARG A 71 2.64 -1.64 7.27
C ARG A 71 1.37 -1.09 7.93
N VAL A 72 0.26 -1.13 7.20
CA VAL A 72 -1.07 -0.82 7.73
C VAL A 72 -1.55 -1.97 8.60
N LYS A 73 -2.02 -1.64 9.80
CA LYS A 73 -2.46 -2.63 10.81
C LYS A 73 -3.94 -2.59 11.08
N LEU A 74 -4.56 -1.44 10.88
CA LEU A 74 -5.95 -1.21 11.15
C LEU A 74 -6.50 -0.19 10.16
N THR A 75 -7.75 -0.37 9.80
CA THR A 75 -8.59 0.63 9.15
C THR A 75 -9.78 0.90 10.05
N THR A 76 -10.17 2.15 10.20
CA THR A 76 -11.38 2.57 10.90
C THR A 76 -12.28 3.25 9.89
N LEU A 77 -13.50 2.74 9.77
CA LEU A 77 -14.52 3.30 8.90
C LEU A 77 -15.24 4.38 9.68
N LEU A 78 -15.23 5.60 9.15
CA LEU A 78 -16.08 6.66 9.67
C LEU A 78 -17.50 6.39 9.16
N MET A 79 -18.45 6.26 10.09
CA MET A 79 -19.87 6.08 9.83
C MET A 79 -20.58 7.44 9.79
#